data_AF-A0AA52APZ0-F1
#
_entry.id   AF-A0AA52APZ0-F1
#
_cell.length_a   1.000
_cell.length_b   1.000
_cell.length_c   1.000
_cell.angle_alpha   90.00
_cell.angle_beta   90.00
_cell.angle_gamma   90.00
#
_symmetry.space_group_name_H-M   'P 1'
#
loop_
_entity.id
_entity.type
_entity.pdbx_description
1 polymer ?
#
loop_
_entity_poly.entity_id
_entity_poly.type
_entity_poly.pdbx_seq_one_letter_code
_entity_poly.pdbx_strand_id
1 'polypeptide(L)'
;MSPPRTRTLRPVRAARDRTFLQYYEPCGTERIIPASLAAAVAFENALPAREIPSHAGQHHTPGHYWSATTDRMIDYESYLESKWMKLLDFDPEVVSFSAQPFTIDSHDSDGAWRHTPDLFARRRDGSVLLLDVKEDGRMTVPAVICQARRTAELCQRIGWDYTMVGEPDALRWANVSWLAGYRRPLLAGKALVDRLLMLAQRSVPIGDLVSFQPVPELARSVTYHLMWHHQLAFDETRPLRDHTHVRAADPRSAA
;
A
#
# COMPACT_ATOMS: atom_id res chain seq x y z
N MET A 1 9.22 -14.80 -13.57
CA MET A 1 8.53 -14.66 -14.87
C MET A 1 7.04 -14.67 -14.59
N SER A 2 6.32 -13.62 -15.00
CA SER A 2 4.85 -13.61 -14.89
C SER A 2 4.25 -14.74 -15.75
N PRO A 3 3.19 -15.41 -15.28
CA PRO A 3 2.57 -16.48 -16.06
C PRO A 3 1.98 -15.93 -17.37
N PRO A 4 1.88 -16.76 -18.42
CA PRO A 4 1.30 -16.34 -19.68
C PRO A 4 -0.16 -15.90 -19.49
N ARG A 5 -0.50 -14.70 -19.96
CA ARG A 5 -1.86 -14.15 -19.88
C ARG A 5 -2.77 -14.90 -20.83
N THR A 6 -3.79 -15.56 -20.30
CA THR A 6 -4.76 -16.32 -21.09
C THR A 6 -6.11 -15.63 -21.06
N ARG A 7 -6.63 -15.31 -22.25
CA ARG A 7 -7.89 -14.60 -22.44
C ARG A 7 -9.06 -15.56 -22.25
N THR A 8 -10.01 -15.23 -21.39
CA THR A 8 -11.26 -16.00 -21.26
C THR A 8 -12.36 -15.43 -22.15
N LEU A 9 -13.38 -16.25 -22.44
CA LEU A 9 -14.56 -15.78 -23.16
C LEU A 9 -15.24 -14.66 -22.37
N ARG A 10 -15.59 -13.56 -23.06
CA ARG A 10 -16.30 -12.44 -22.43
C ARG A 10 -17.62 -12.95 -21.84
N PRO A 11 -17.92 -12.67 -20.55
CA PRO A 11 -19.18 -13.08 -19.95
C PRO A 11 -20.35 -12.43 -20.68
N VAL A 12 -21.48 -13.14 -20.70
CA VAL A 12 -22.75 -12.60 -21.21
C VAL A 12 -23.15 -11.44 -20.31
N ARG A 13 -23.17 -10.22 -20.88
CA ARG A 13 -23.57 -9.01 -20.16
C ARG A 13 -25.07 -9.08 -19.88
N ALA A 14 -25.47 -9.25 -18.62
CA ALA A 14 -26.86 -9.09 -18.23
C ALA A 14 -27.25 -7.61 -18.40
N ALA A 15 -28.45 -7.32 -18.90
CA ALA A 15 -28.91 -5.95 -19.18
C ALA A 15 -28.94 -5.03 -17.94
N ARG A 16 -28.88 -5.59 -16.72
CA ARG A 16 -28.86 -4.87 -15.45
C ARG A 16 -27.45 -4.46 -14.99
N ASP A 17 -26.41 -5.11 -15.48
CA ASP A 17 -25.03 -4.87 -15.05
C ASP A 17 -24.40 -3.82 -15.97
N ARG A 18 -24.25 -2.60 -15.45
CA ARG A 18 -23.65 -1.47 -16.19
C ARG A 18 -22.15 -1.30 -15.92
N THR A 19 -21.61 -1.98 -14.91
CA THR A 19 -20.22 -1.86 -14.50
C THR A 19 -19.60 -3.23 -14.31
N PHE A 20 -18.47 -3.46 -14.97
CA PHE A 20 -17.70 -4.68 -14.91
C PHE A 20 -16.26 -4.40 -14.47
N LEU A 21 -15.66 -5.36 -13.77
CA LEU A 21 -14.25 -5.35 -13.40
C LEU A 21 -13.53 -6.45 -14.18
N GLN A 22 -12.49 -6.07 -14.91
CA GLN A 22 -11.59 -6.96 -15.63
C GLN A 22 -10.28 -7.11 -14.84
N TYR A 23 -9.87 -8.33 -14.51
CA TYR A 23 -8.64 -8.57 -13.75
C TYR A 23 -7.93 -9.85 -14.20
N TYR A 24 -6.72 -10.07 -13.70
CA TYR A 24 -5.96 -11.29 -13.93
C TYR A 24 -5.72 -12.00 -12.60
N GLU A 25 -6.10 -13.28 -12.53
CA GLU A 25 -5.79 -14.16 -11.41
C GLU A 25 -4.27 -14.39 -11.31
N PRO A 26 -3.74 -14.81 -10.14
CA PRO A 26 -2.32 -15.16 -9.99
C PRO A 26 -1.79 -16.15 -11.03
N CYS A 27 -2.66 -17.00 -11.60
CA CYS A 27 -2.32 -17.96 -12.63
C CYS A 27 -2.24 -17.36 -14.06
N GLY A 28 -2.53 -16.06 -14.23
CA GLY A 28 -2.56 -15.38 -15.53
C GLY A 28 -3.90 -15.47 -16.26
N THR A 29 -4.93 -16.07 -15.66
CA THR A 29 -6.27 -16.16 -16.25
C THR A 29 -6.99 -14.83 -16.15
N GLU A 30 -7.41 -14.28 -17.30
CA GLU A 30 -8.27 -13.11 -17.34
C GLU A 30 -9.67 -13.45 -16.80
N ARG A 31 -10.23 -12.57 -15.99
CA ARG A 31 -11.60 -12.63 -15.48
C ARG A 31 -12.30 -11.31 -15.73
N ILE A 32 -13.59 -11.39 -16.03
CA ILE A 32 -14.47 -10.23 -16.09
C ILE A 32 -15.68 -10.58 -15.23
N ILE A 33 -15.99 -9.72 -14.26
CA ILE A 33 -17.11 -9.91 -13.35
C ILE A 33 -17.96 -8.64 -13.27
N PRO A 34 -19.28 -8.74 -13.01
CA PRO A 34 -20.07 -7.61 -12.56
C PRO A 34 -19.47 -7.03 -11.27
N ALA A 35 -19.52 -5.71 -11.11
CA ALA A 35 -18.99 -5.06 -9.91
C ALA A 35 -19.68 -5.51 -8.61
N SER A 36 -20.92 -5.98 -8.68
CA SER A 36 -21.65 -6.55 -7.53
C SER A 36 -21.00 -7.78 -6.92
N LEU A 37 -20.13 -8.48 -7.66
CA LEU A 37 -19.37 -9.63 -7.17
C LEU A 37 -17.95 -9.28 -6.70
N ALA A 38 -17.55 -8.01 -6.80
CA ALA A 38 -16.18 -7.57 -6.50
C ALA A 38 -15.74 -7.88 -5.07
N ALA A 39 -16.64 -7.74 -4.09
CA ALA A 39 -16.35 -7.97 -2.68
C ALA A 39 -15.90 -9.42 -2.37
N ALA A 40 -16.25 -10.39 -3.22
CA ALA A 40 -15.87 -11.80 -3.05
C ALA A 40 -14.49 -12.14 -3.67
N VAL A 41 -13.83 -11.19 -4.34
CA VAL A 41 -12.56 -11.41 -5.02
C VAL A 41 -11.39 -10.83 -4.22
N ALA A 42 -10.35 -11.65 -4.05
CA ALA A 42 -9.11 -11.26 -3.39
C ALA A 42 -8.17 -10.51 -4.35
N PHE A 43 -8.54 -9.28 -4.73
CA PHE A 43 -7.77 -8.43 -5.65
C PHE A 43 -6.38 -8.05 -5.14
N GLU A 44 -6.12 -8.17 -3.84
CA GLU A 44 -4.78 -8.07 -3.25
C GLU A 44 -3.80 -9.15 -3.78
N ASN A 45 -4.31 -10.20 -4.43
CA ASN A 45 -3.51 -11.22 -5.12
C ASN A 45 -3.55 -11.10 -6.64
N ALA A 46 -4.28 -10.13 -7.20
CA ALA A 46 -4.41 -9.98 -8.65
C ALA A 46 -3.07 -9.55 -9.28
N LEU A 47 -2.83 -10.02 -10.51
CA LEU A 47 -1.73 -9.52 -11.32
C LEU A 47 -2.10 -8.13 -11.89
N PRO A 48 -1.12 -7.26 -12.18
CA PRO A 48 -1.38 -5.96 -12.78
C PRO A 48 -2.22 -6.06 -14.06
N ALA A 49 -3.30 -5.28 -14.13
CA ALA A 49 -4.28 -5.33 -15.22
C ALA A 49 -3.66 -5.03 -16.60
N ARG A 50 -2.55 -4.29 -16.65
CA ARG A 50 -1.75 -4.04 -17.84
C ARG A 50 -0.28 -4.38 -17.58
N GLU A 51 0.46 -4.66 -18.64
CA GLU A 51 1.92 -4.68 -18.56
C GLU A 51 2.42 -3.25 -18.57
N ILE A 52 3.41 -2.96 -17.73
CA ILE A 52 4.04 -1.65 -17.65
C ILE A 52 5.08 -1.57 -18.78
N PRO A 53 4.88 -0.74 -19.82
CA PRO A 53 5.90 -0.57 -20.84
C PRO A 53 7.07 0.23 -20.25
N SER A 54 8.30 -0.20 -20.50
CA SER A 54 9.52 0.56 -20.20
C SER A 54 10.26 0.87 -21.51
N HIS A 55 10.47 2.15 -21.81
CA HIS A 55 11.21 2.61 -22.97
C HIS A 55 12.01 3.89 -22.67
N ALA A 56 13.09 4.12 -23.44
CA ALA A 56 13.95 5.29 -23.27
C ALA A 56 13.16 6.60 -23.50
N GLY A 57 13.34 7.59 -22.62
CA GLY A 57 12.67 8.89 -22.70
C GLY A 57 11.33 9.00 -21.95
N GLN A 58 10.92 7.97 -21.20
CA GLN A 58 9.74 8.06 -20.34
C GLN A 58 9.92 9.07 -19.21
N HIS A 59 8.88 9.85 -18.96
CA HIS A 59 8.83 10.80 -17.84
C HIS A 59 8.62 10.13 -16.49
N HIS A 60 8.12 8.88 -16.47
CA HIS A 60 7.90 8.10 -15.25
C HIS A 60 8.99 7.03 -15.09
N THR A 61 9.30 6.69 -13.84
CA THR A 61 10.34 5.72 -13.48
C THR A 61 9.68 4.42 -13.02
N PRO A 62 9.41 3.46 -13.92
CA PRO A 62 8.87 2.17 -13.52
C PRO A 62 9.91 1.39 -12.71
N GLY A 63 9.44 0.54 -11.81
CA GLY A 63 10.32 -0.26 -10.97
C GLY A 63 9.59 -1.33 -10.20
N HIS A 64 10.33 -1.97 -9.29
CA HIS A 64 9.81 -3.03 -8.44
C HIS A 64 9.97 -2.66 -6.96
N TYR A 65 8.91 -2.85 -6.18
CA TYR A 65 8.88 -2.67 -4.74
C TYR A 65 8.76 -4.02 -4.03
N TRP A 66 9.71 -4.35 -3.15
CA TRP A 66 9.56 -5.49 -2.23
C TRP A 66 8.79 -5.06 -0.98
N SER A 67 7.61 -5.65 -0.79
CA SER A 67 6.74 -5.45 0.37
C SER A 67 7.12 -6.38 1.52
N ALA A 68 7.38 -5.80 2.70
CA ALA A 68 7.61 -6.56 3.92
C ALA A 68 6.32 -7.20 4.47
N THR A 69 5.16 -6.59 4.21
CA THR A 69 3.84 -7.10 4.62
C THR A 69 3.46 -8.38 3.87
N THR A 70 3.78 -8.48 2.57
CA THR A 70 3.33 -9.60 1.72
C THR A 70 4.46 -10.54 1.27
N ASP A 71 5.73 -10.17 1.50
CA ASP A 71 6.92 -10.83 0.96
C ASP A 71 6.86 -11.05 -0.55
N ARG A 72 6.40 -10.02 -1.28
CA ARG A 72 6.22 -10.04 -2.74
C ARG A 72 6.87 -8.84 -3.39
N MET A 73 7.24 -9.02 -4.65
CA MET A 73 7.60 -7.93 -5.56
C MET A 73 6.32 -7.39 -6.20
N ILE A 74 6.13 -6.07 -6.12
CA ILE A 74 5.00 -5.35 -6.70
C ILE A 74 5.56 -4.32 -7.67
N ASP A 75 5.03 -4.30 -8.89
CA ASP A 75 5.47 -3.38 -9.93
C ASP A 75 4.77 -2.04 -9.79
N TYR A 76 5.48 -0.93 -10.04
CA TYR A 76 4.91 0.42 -10.09
C TYR A 76 5.34 1.14 -11.36
N GLU A 77 4.51 2.09 -11.83
CA GLU A 77 4.79 2.90 -13.02
C GLU A 77 5.47 4.21 -12.69
N SER A 78 5.23 4.75 -11.49
CA SER A 78 5.76 6.04 -11.05
C SER A 78 6.45 5.98 -9.68
N TYR A 79 7.44 6.86 -9.48
CA TYR A 79 8.09 6.97 -8.17
C TYR A 79 7.10 7.35 -7.06
N LEU A 80 6.07 8.15 -7.38
CA LEU A 80 5.03 8.54 -6.43
C LEU A 80 4.19 7.34 -5.96
N GLU A 81 3.84 6.40 -6.85
CA GLU A 81 3.22 5.12 -6.45
C GLU A 81 4.12 4.36 -5.48
N SER A 82 5.44 4.31 -5.73
CA SER A 82 6.37 3.63 -4.82
C SER A 82 6.41 4.25 -3.41
N LYS A 83 6.10 5.55 -3.27
CA LYS A 83 5.97 6.20 -1.95
C LYS A 83 4.73 5.68 -1.22
N TRP A 84 3.59 5.62 -1.91
CA TRP A 84 2.35 5.10 -1.35
C TRP A 84 2.42 3.61 -1.04
N MET A 85 3.10 2.81 -1.86
CA MET A 85 3.39 1.41 -1.52
C MET A 85 4.17 1.27 -0.22
N LYS A 86 5.19 2.11 0.01
CA LYS A 86 5.94 2.12 1.29
C LYS A 86 5.06 2.54 2.47
N LEU A 87 4.13 3.47 2.28
CA LEU A 87 3.21 3.89 3.33
C LEU A 87 2.19 2.79 3.66
N LEU A 88 1.67 2.08 2.65
CA LEU A 88 0.80 0.92 2.85
C LEU A 88 1.55 -0.23 3.54
N ASP A 89 2.81 -0.47 3.18
CA ASP A 89 3.66 -1.51 3.79
C ASP A 89 4.06 -1.18 5.24
N PHE A 90 4.01 0.09 5.61
CA PHE A 90 4.21 0.54 6.98
C PHE A 90 2.90 0.57 7.79
N ASP A 91 1.72 0.64 7.17
CA ASP A 91 0.44 0.73 7.89
C ASP A 91 0.09 -0.61 8.57
N PRO A 92 -0.06 -0.68 9.91
CA PRO A 92 -0.31 -1.93 10.62
C PRO A 92 -1.71 -2.53 10.35
N GLU A 93 -2.62 -1.71 9.83
CA GLU A 93 -3.96 -2.16 9.42
C GLU A 93 -3.95 -2.81 8.05
N VAL A 94 -2.93 -2.57 7.20
CA VAL A 94 -2.84 -3.16 5.87
C VAL A 94 -2.19 -4.55 5.96
N VAL A 95 -2.92 -5.57 5.51
CA VAL A 95 -2.44 -6.97 5.52
C VAL A 95 -2.00 -7.45 4.14
N SER A 96 -2.42 -6.77 3.07
CA SER A 96 -1.99 -7.07 1.71
C SER A 96 -2.32 -5.92 0.76
N PHE A 97 -1.55 -5.76 -0.31
CA PHE A 97 -1.86 -4.81 -1.37
C PHE A 97 -1.31 -5.24 -2.72
N SER A 98 -1.91 -4.72 -3.79
CA SER A 98 -1.50 -4.96 -5.17
C SER A 98 -1.54 -3.67 -5.98
N ALA A 99 -0.79 -3.65 -7.09
CA ALA A 99 -0.80 -2.56 -8.05
C ALA A 99 -1.72 -2.89 -9.22
N GLN A 100 -2.48 -1.91 -9.68
CA GLN A 100 -3.35 -2.03 -10.86
C GLN A 100 -4.22 -3.29 -10.82
N PRO A 101 -5.02 -3.47 -9.75
CA PRO A 101 -5.68 -4.74 -9.42
C PRO A 101 -6.66 -5.22 -10.50
N PHE A 102 -7.29 -4.28 -11.21
CA PHE A 102 -8.32 -4.52 -12.20
C PHE A 102 -8.56 -3.26 -13.03
N THR A 103 -9.22 -3.41 -14.18
CA THR A 103 -9.79 -2.31 -14.95
C THR A 103 -11.30 -2.29 -14.80
N ILE A 104 -11.83 -1.14 -14.43
CA ILE A 104 -13.26 -0.83 -14.42
C ILE A 104 -13.69 -0.50 -15.85
N ASP A 105 -14.72 -1.16 -16.34
CA ASP A 105 -15.44 -0.84 -17.58
C ASP A 105 -16.89 -0.52 -17.23
N SER A 106 -17.33 0.71 -17.46
CA SER A 106 -18.64 1.19 -17.01
C SER A 106 -19.29 2.16 -17.99
N HIS A 107 -20.57 2.47 -17.75
CA HIS A 107 -21.33 3.46 -18.50
C HIS A 107 -22.24 4.27 -17.57
N ASP A 108 -22.22 5.59 -17.70
CA ASP A 108 -23.13 6.51 -16.99
C ASP A 108 -23.79 7.53 -17.94
N SER A 109 -24.35 8.62 -17.42
CA SER A 109 -25.02 9.66 -18.23
C SER A 109 -24.09 10.32 -19.23
N ASP A 110 -22.79 10.40 -18.94
CA ASP A 110 -21.81 11.08 -19.78
C ASP A 110 -21.08 10.10 -20.70
N GLY A 111 -21.57 8.85 -20.78
CA GLY A 111 -21.12 7.82 -21.71
C GLY A 111 -20.32 6.69 -21.07
N ALA A 112 -19.67 5.91 -21.93
CA ALA A 112 -18.77 4.83 -21.51
C ALA A 112 -17.47 5.40 -20.94
N TRP A 113 -16.98 4.78 -19.86
CA TRP A 113 -15.69 5.11 -19.27
C TRP A 113 -14.95 3.87 -18.81
N ARG A 114 -13.63 3.98 -18.79
CA ARG A 114 -12.71 2.92 -18.42
C ARG A 114 -11.61 3.47 -17.52
N HIS A 115 -11.25 2.75 -16.47
CA HIS A 115 -10.27 3.22 -15.50
C HIS A 115 -9.60 2.03 -14.77
N THR A 116 -8.28 2.09 -14.62
CA THR A 116 -7.50 1.15 -13.80
C THR A 116 -7.00 1.90 -12.57
N PRO A 117 -7.47 1.57 -11.36
CA PRO A 117 -6.95 2.16 -10.13
C PRO A 117 -5.48 1.82 -9.91
N ASP A 118 -4.73 2.68 -9.23
CA ASP A 118 -3.28 2.48 -9.08
C ASP A 118 -2.94 1.43 -8.01
N LEU A 119 -3.60 1.46 -6.85
CA LEU A 119 -3.34 0.55 -5.73
C LEU A 119 -4.63 0.01 -5.11
N PHE A 120 -4.58 -1.24 -4.67
CA PHE A 120 -5.61 -1.90 -3.84
C PHE A 120 -4.98 -2.34 -2.54
N ALA A 121 -5.57 -1.99 -1.40
CA ALA A 121 -5.14 -2.45 -0.09
C ALA A 121 -6.27 -3.18 0.63
N ARG A 122 -5.96 -4.37 1.15
CA ARG A 122 -6.78 -5.13 2.08
C ARG A 122 -6.39 -4.76 3.49
N ARG A 123 -7.36 -4.33 4.30
CA ARG A 123 -7.16 -4.08 5.74
C ARG A 123 -7.46 -5.32 6.58
N ARG A 124 -6.96 -5.32 7.82
CA ARG A 124 -7.10 -6.40 8.81
C ARG A 124 -8.55 -6.76 9.12
N ASP A 125 -9.42 -5.76 9.18
CA ASP A 125 -10.87 -5.92 9.37
C ASP A 125 -11.61 -6.47 8.13
N GLY A 126 -10.88 -6.72 7.04
CA GLY A 126 -11.42 -7.17 5.76
C GLY A 126 -11.89 -6.04 4.86
N SER A 127 -11.93 -4.78 5.33
CA SER A 127 -12.28 -3.63 4.50
C SER A 127 -11.23 -3.40 3.40
N VAL A 128 -11.65 -2.65 2.38
CA VAL A 128 -10.82 -2.35 1.19
C VAL A 128 -10.60 -0.86 1.11
N LEU A 129 -9.36 -0.48 0.81
CA LEU A 129 -9.01 0.84 0.35
C LEU A 129 -8.49 0.77 -1.08
N LEU A 130 -9.16 1.49 -1.98
CA LEU A 130 -8.71 1.70 -3.35
C LEU A 130 -8.07 3.08 -3.48
N LEU A 131 -6.87 3.15 -4.07
CA LEU A 131 -6.15 4.42 -4.22
C LEU A 131 -5.85 4.73 -5.68
N ASP A 132 -6.10 5.99 -6.05
CA ASP A 132 -5.52 6.60 -7.23
C ASP A 132 -4.41 7.57 -6.82
N VAL A 133 -3.23 7.36 -7.37
CA VAL A 133 -2.05 8.19 -7.13
C VAL A 133 -1.89 9.16 -8.29
N LYS A 134 -1.90 10.45 -8.00
CA LYS A 134 -1.81 11.51 -9.02
C LYS A 134 -0.89 12.61 -8.53
N GLU A 135 -0.01 13.11 -9.38
CA GLU A 135 0.74 14.33 -9.07
C GLU A 135 -0.23 15.47 -8.71
N ASP A 136 0.10 16.30 -7.71
CA ASP A 136 -0.79 17.33 -7.18
C ASP A 136 -1.37 18.25 -8.26
N GLY A 137 -0.57 18.60 -9.27
CA GLY A 137 -1.00 19.40 -10.42
C GLY A 137 -2.05 18.73 -11.32
N ARG A 138 -2.14 17.38 -11.30
CA ARG A 138 -3.16 16.61 -12.05
C ARG A 138 -4.45 16.43 -11.26
N MET A 139 -4.43 16.55 -9.94
CA MET A 139 -5.62 16.34 -9.09
C MET A 139 -6.70 17.40 -9.32
N THR A 140 -6.35 18.57 -9.86
CA THR A 140 -7.28 19.65 -10.18
C THR A 140 -7.85 19.57 -11.60
N VAL A 141 -7.38 18.63 -12.43
CA VAL A 141 -7.83 18.47 -13.81
C VAL A 141 -9.28 17.96 -13.82
N PRO A 142 -10.23 18.63 -14.50
CA PRO A 142 -11.65 18.24 -14.46
C PRO A 142 -11.93 16.79 -14.85
N ALA A 143 -11.21 16.25 -15.83
CA ALA A 143 -11.33 14.85 -16.24
C ALA A 143 -10.88 13.87 -15.14
N VAL A 144 -9.82 14.22 -14.39
CA VAL A 144 -9.31 13.42 -13.27
C VAL A 144 -10.29 13.44 -12.11
N ILE A 145 -10.83 14.62 -11.76
CA ILE A 145 -11.86 14.77 -10.73
C ILE A 145 -13.13 13.95 -11.10
N CYS A 146 -13.55 14.02 -12.36
CA CYS A 146 -14.70 13.26 -12.84
C CYS A 146 -14.47 11.75 -12.74
N GLN A 147 -13.29 11.26 -13.14
CA GLN A 147 -12.92 9.86 -12.98
C GLN A 147 -12.90 9.46 -11.50
N ALA A 148 -12.27 10.25 -10.63
CA ALA A 148 -12.18 9.98 -9.20
C ALA A 148 -13.57 9.90 -8.55
N ARG A 149 -14.49 10.81 -8.91
CA ARG A 149 -15.89 10.77 -8.47
C ARG A 149 -16.58 9.47 -8.90
N ARG A 150 -16.42 9.07 -10.16
CA ARG A 150 -17.00 7.82 -10.70
C ARG A 150 -16.48 6.58 -9.96
N THR A 151 -15.18 6.54 -9.68
CA THR A 151 -14.54 5.47 -8.90
C THR A 151 -15.05 5.47 -7.45
N ALA A 152 -15.13 6.63 -6.81
CA ALA A 152 -15.66 6.76 -5.45
C ALA A 152 -17.11 6.27 -5.33
N GLU A 153 -17.98 6.67 -6.26
CA GLU A 153 -19.38 6.21 -6.31
C GLU A 153 -19.48 4.70 -6.53
N LEU A 154 -18.60 4.11 -7.33
CA LEU A 154 -18.51 2.66 -7.48
C LEU A 154 -18.10 1.99 -6.18
N CYS A 155 -17.01 2.44 -5.55
CA CYS A 155 -16.51 1.90 -4.29
C CYS A 155 -17.56 1.97 -3.19
N GLN A 156 -18.26 3.11 -3.05
CA GLN A 156 -19.33 3.27 -2.08
C GLN A 156 -20.44 2.23 -2.27
N ARG A 157 -20.85 1.95 -3.51
CA ARG A 157 -21.89 0.95 -3.81
C ARG A 157 -21.48 -0.48 -3.46
N ILE A 158 -20.19 -0.81 -3.54
CA ILE A 158 -19.65 -2.14 -3.25
C ILE A 158 -19.07 -2.24 -1.82
N GLY A 159 -19.23 -1.20 -1.01
CA GLY A 159 -18.79 -1.16 0.39
C GLY A 159 -17.28 -0.99 0.57
N TRP A 160 -16.60 -0.33 -0.36
CA TRP A 160 -15.15 -0.07 -0.30
C TRP A 160 -14.87 1.41 -0.06
N ASP A 161 -13.73 1.69 0.57
CA ASP A 161 -13.18 3.03 0.67
C ASP A 161 -12.43 3.39 -0.62
N TYR A 162 -12.44 4.66 -0.98
CA TYR A 162 -11.68 5.21 -2.09
C TYR A 162 -11.01 6.52 -1.69
N THR A 163 -9.78 6.72 -2.14
CA THR A 163 -9.11 8.01 -2.04
C THR A 163 -8.25 8.28 -3.27
N MET A 164 -8.29 9.52 -3.75
CA MET A 164 -7.29 10.03 -4.69
C MET A 164 -6.23 10.77 -3.89
N VAL A 165 -4.97 10.41 -4.06
CA VAL A 165 -3.85 10.90 -3.25
C VAL A 165 -2.75 11.52 -4.10
N GLY A 166 -2.15 12.56 -3.53
CA GLY A 166 -1.05 13.33 -4.08
C GLY A 166 0.32 12.92 -3.54
N GLU A 167 1.23 13.87 -3.47
CA GLU A 167 2.43 13.73 -2.65
C GLU A 167 2.05 13.49 -1.18
N PRO A 168 2.60 12.45 -0.51
CA PRO A 168 2.37 12.26 0.91
C PRO A 168 2.95 13.42 1.72
N ASP A 169 2.43 13.62 2.92
CA ASP A 169 3.00 14.58 3.88
C ASP A 169 4.52 14.37 4.00
N ALA A 170 5.27 15.46 3.82
CA ALA A 170 6.73 15.40 3.67
C ALA A 170 7.41 14.83 4.91
N LEU A 171 6.84 15.10 6.10
CA LEU A 171 7.41 14.66 7.36
C LEU A 171 7.12 13.18 7.63
N ARG A 172 5.86 12.76 7.44
CA ARG A 172 5.48 11.34 7.49
C ARG A 172 6.32 10.53 6.50
N TRP A 173 6.48 11.04 5.28
CA TRP A 173 7.31 10.41 4.27
C TRP A 173 8.78 10.30 4.70
N ALA A 174 9.37 11.36 5.26
CA ALA A 174 10.76 11.32 5.73
C ALA A 174 10.97 10.25 6.81
N ASN A 175 10.05 10.16 7.77
CA ASN A 175 10.10 9.15 8.83
C ASN A 175 9.93 7.73 8.28
N VAL A 176 8.87 7.48 7.51
CA VAL A 176 8.58 6.14 6.96
C VAL A 176 9.65 5.70 5.97
N SER A 177 10.12 6.60 5.10
CA SER A 177 11.19 6.27 4.15
C SER A 177 12.50 5.94 4.84
N TRP A 178 12.79 6.54 6.01
CA TRP A 178 13.93 6.17 6.84
C TRP A 178 13.74 4.79 7.47
N LEU A 179 12.60 4.57 8.14
CA LEU A 179 12.29 3.31 8.80
C LEU A 179 12.19 2.13 7.82
N ALA A 180 11.82 2.39 6.56
CA ALA A 180 11.78 1.37 5.51
C ALA A 180 13.11 0.65 5.32
N GLY A 181 14.24 1.26 5.67
CA GLY A 181 15.55 0.59 5.67
C GLY A 181 15.65 -0.59 6.65
N TYR A 182 14.79 -0.63 7.66
CA TYR A 182 14.84 -1.59 8.78
C TYR A 182 13.69 -2.60 8.75
N ARG A 183 12.85 -2.59 7.71
CA ARG A 183 11.65 -3.43 7.61
C ARG A 183 11.90 -4.93 7.46
N ARG A 184 13.07 -5.30 6.92
CA ARG A 184 13.42 -6.70 6.65
C ARG A 184 13.46 -7.51 7.95
N PRO A 185 13.21 -8.84 7.91
CA PRO A 185 13.33 -9.70 9.07
C PRO A 185 14.66 -9.49 9.81
N LEU A 186 14.62 -9.35 11.14
CA LEU A 186 15.83 -9.21 11.96
C LEU A 186 16.65 -10.50 11.93
N LEU A 187 17.74 -10.49 11.16
CA LEU A 187 18.74 -11.56 11.15
C LEU A 187 19.78 -11.37 12.27
N ALA A 188 20.09 -10.12 12.62
CA ALA A 188 21.01 -9.76 13.69
C ALA A 188 20.31 -8.91 14.76
N GLY A 189 20.80 -8.97 16.00
CA GLY A 189 20.26 -8.16 17.10
C GLY A 189 18.92 -8.63 17.67
N LYS A 190 18.39 -9.80 17.24
CA LYS A 190 17.15 -10.38 17.78
C LYS A 190 17.17 -10.53 19.31
N ALA A 191 18.33 -10.84 19.89
CA ALA A 191 18.50 -10.94 21.34
C ALA A 191 18.30 -9.60 22.10
N LEU A 192 18.27 -8.46 21.39
CA LEU A 192 18.02 -7.14 22.00
C LEU A 192 16.53 -6.80 22.06
N VAL A 193 15.65 -7.49 21.32
CA VAL A 193 14.23 -7.13 21.17
C VAL A 193 13.54 -7.06 22.53
N ASP A 194 13.55 -8.16 23.29
CA ASP A 194 12.86 -8.23 24.59
C ASP A 194 13.39 -7.19 25.58
N ARG A 195 14.71 -6.95 25.56
CA ARG A 195 15.35 -5.96 26.42
C ARG A 195 14.93 -4.54 26.05
N LEU A 196 14.93 -4.18 24.76
CA LEU A 196 14.56 -2.85 24.30
C LEU A 196 13.08 -2.56 24.56
N LEU A 197 12.20 -3.54 24.32
CA LEU A 197 10.78 -3.43 24.64
C LEU A 197 10.56 -3.27 26.15
N MET A 198 11.27 -4.05 26.98
CA MET A 198 11.20 -3.93 28.45
C MET A 198 11.63 -2.54 28.94
N LEU A 199 12.73 -1.99 28.40
CA LEU A 199 13.19 -0.65 28.75
C LEU A 199 12.24 0.44 28.26
N ALA A 200 11.52 0.20 27.17
CA ALA A 200 10.54 1.12 26.60
C ALA A 200 9.11 0.93 27.16
N GLN A 201 8.91 0.14 28.21
CA GLN A 201 7.60 0.04 28.89
C GLN A 201 7.09 1.39 29.41
N ARG A 202 8.02 2.30 29.70
CA ARG A 202 7.74 3.72 29.88
C ARG A 202 8.36 4.50 28.72
N SER A 203 7.74 5.62 28.38
CA SER A 203 8.23 6.52 27.35
C SER A 203 9.69 6.90 27.61
N VAL A 204 10.56 6.67 26.62
CA VAL A 204 12.00 6.88 26.70
C VAL A 204 12.54 7.49 25.41
N PRO A 205 13.49 8.45 25.45
CA PRO A 205 14.18 8.92 24.25
C PRO A 205 14.93 7.80 23.54
N ILE A 206 14.93 7.77 22.20
CA ILE A 206 15.70 6.80 21.41
C ILE A 206 17.18 6.82 21.79
N GLY A 207 17.78 8.00 21.97
CA GLY A 207 19.19 8.15 22.32
C GLY A 207 19.54 7.46 23.66
N ASP A 208 18.67 7.63 24.66
CA ASP A 208 18.84 6.99 25.96
C ASP A 208 18.67 5.48 25.86
N LEU A 209 17.60 5.02 25.21
CA LEU A 209 17.30 3.60 25.02
C LEU A 209 18.48 2.84 24.37
N VAL A 210 19.13 3.49 23.39
CA VAL A 210 20.25 2.95 22.62
C VAL A 210 21.58 3.06 23.35
N SER A 211 21.86 4.17 24.03
CA SER A 211 23.17 4.44 24.65
C SER A 211 23.52 3.50 25.81
N PHE A 212 22.52 2.92 26.47
CA PHE A 212 22.71 1.91 27.52
C PHE A 212 23.00 0.50 27.00
N GLN A 213 23.10 0.30 25.69
CA GLN A 213 23.37 -1.02 25.09
C GLN A 213 24.85 -1.23 24.79
N PRO A 214 25.36 -2.48 24.85
CA PRO A 214 26.77 -2.77 24.57
C PRO A 214 27.24 -2.39 23.15
N VAL A 215 26.32 -2.42 22.18
CA VAL A 215 26.58 -2.03 20.78
C VAL A 215 25.47 -1.07 20.33
N PRO A 216 25.62 0.25 20.55
CA PRO A 216 24.60 1.26 20.26
C PRO A 216 24.10 1.25 18.80
N GLU A 217 24.98 1.03 17.82
CA GLU A 217 24.62 1.03 16.40
C GLU A 217 23.67 -0.12 16.04
N LEU A 218 23.91 -1.30 16.64
CA LEU A 218 23.03 -2.45 16.49
C LEU A 218 21.70 -2.21 17.22
N ALA A 219 21.74 -1.69 18.44
CA ALA A 219 20.54 -1.38 19.21
C ALA A 219 19.64 -0.35 18.50
N ARG A 220 20.24 0.66 17.86
CA ARG A 220 19.52 1.65 17.04
C ARG A 220 18.81 0.98 15.86
N SER A 221 19.50 0.08 15.17
CA SER A 221 18.94 -0.66 14.04
C SER A 221 17.75 -1.54 14.47
N VAL A 222 17.87 -2.22 15.62
CA VAL A 222 16.75 -2.98 16.21
C VAL A 222 15.63 -2.05 16.64
N THR A 223 15.92 -0.91 17.26
CA THR A 223 14.91 0.10 17.65
C THR A 223 14.09 0.56 16.45
N TYR A 224 14.74 0.93 15.35
CA TYR A 224 14.05 1.31 14.11
C TYR A 224 13.26 0.17 13.47
N HIS A 225 13.74 -1.08 13.57
CA HIS A 225 12.96 -2.24 13.15
C HIS A 225 11.68 -2.38 13.98
N LEU A 226 11.78 -2.28 15.31
CA LEU A 226 10.63 -2.35 16.21
C LEU A 226 9.63 -1.22 15.95
N MET A 227 10.10 -0.03 15.58
CA MET A 227 9.26 1.08 15.15
C MET A 227 8.57 0.80 13.81
N TRP A 228 9.28 0.24 12.81
CA TRP A 228 8.67 -0.18 11.55
C TRP A 228 7.51 -1.17 11.77
N HIS A 229 7.72 -2.15 12.65
CA HIS A 229 6.75 -3.20 12.96
C HIS A 229 5.75 -2.81 14.06
N HIS A 230 5.65 -1.51 14.40
CA HIS A 230 4.71 -0.98 15.40
C HIS A 230 4.80 -1.61 16.80
N GLN A 231 5.93 -2.26 17.12
CA GLN A 231 6.21 -2.77 18.46
C GLN A 231 6.70 -1.65 19.39
N LEU A 232 7.28 -0.60 18.81
CA LEU A 232 7.55 0.66 19.48
C LEU A 232 6.70 1.77 18.84
N ALA A 233 5.79 2.34 19.62
CA ALA A 233 4.99 3.50 19.23
C ALA A 233 5.79 4.80 19.44
N PHE A 234 5.61 5.75 18.52
CA PHE A 234 6.25 7.06 18.53
C PHE A 234 5.33 8.10 17.87
N ASP A 235 5.65 9.38 18.02
CA ASP A 235 4.94 10.46 17.33
C ASP A 235 5.48 10.62 15.90
N GLU A 236 4.73 10.10 14.93
CA GLU A 236 5.06 10.21 13.50
C GLU A 236 4.93 11.64 12.94
N THR A 237 4.25 12.54 13.66
CA THR A 237 3.99 13.92 13.23
C THR A 237 5.16 14.86 13.52
N ARG A 238 6.27 14.33 14.03
CA ARG A 238 7.50 15.08 14.36
C ARG A 238 8.72 14.44 13.69
N PRO A 239 9.78 15.20 13.41
CA PRO A 239 11.00 14.64 12.87
C PRO A 239 11.59 13.57 13.78
N LEU A 240 11.96 12.42 13.21
CA LEU A 240 12.67 11.38 13.95
C LEU A 240 14.08 11.87 14.36
N ARG A 241 14.34 11.85 15.66
CA ARG A 241 15.55 12.36 16.33
C ARG A 241 15.88 11.48 17.55
N ASP A 242 17.07 11.66 18.12
CA ASP A 242 17.45 10.93 19.34
C ASP A 242 16.60 11.28 20.56
N HIS A 243 16.01 12.48 20.59
CA HIS A 243 15.05 12.88 21.61
C HIS A 243 13.59 12.47 21.28
N THR A 244 13.36 11.78 20.16
CA THR A 244 12.04 11.20 19.89
C THR A 244 11.76 10.16 20.97
N HIS A 245 10.63 10.31 21.63
CA HIS A 245 10.20 9.37 22.64
C HIS A 245 9.52 8.16 21.99
N VAL A 246 9.96 6.96 22.39
CA VAL A 246 9.34 5.69 22.03
C VAL A 246 8.75 5.02 23.26
N ARG A 247 7.70 4.22 23.05
CA ARG A 247 7.14 3.32 24.08
C ARG A 247 6.80 1.98 23.46
N ALA A 248 6.90 0.90 24.22
CA ALA A 248 6.35 -0.39 23.80
C ALA A 248 4.85 -0.25 23.50
N ALA A 249 4.41 -0.77 22.36
CA ALA A 249 3.00 -0.86 22.03
C ALA A 249 2.31 -1.89 22.93
N ASP A 250 1.04 -1.67 23.30
CA ASP A 250 0.28 -2.70 24.02
C ASP A 250 0.13 -3.92 23.09
N PRO A 251 0.51 -5.13 23.51
CA PRO A 251 0.32 -6.35 22.72
C PRO A 251 -1.12 -6.53 22.22
N ARG A 252 -2.10 -5.94 22.91
CA ARG A 252 -3.52 -6.00 22.57
C ARG A 252 -3.97 -5.02 21.49
N SER A 253 -3.13 -4.07 21.10
CA SER A 253 -3.43 -3.16 19.98
C SER A 253 -3.03 -3.73 18.61
N ALA A 254 -2.39 -4.91 18.56
CA ALA A 254 -1.91 -5.54 17.33
C ALA A 254 -2.60 -6.89 17.01
N ALA A 255 -3.60 -7.29 17.80
CA ALA A 255 -4.35 -8.54 17.66
C ALA A 255 -5.67 -8.32 16.90
#